data_AF-A0A924LQ29-F1
#
_entry.id   AF-A0A924LQ29-F1
#
_cell.length_a   1.000
_cell.length_b   1.000
_cell.length_c   1.000
_cell.angle_alpha   90.00
_cell.angle_beta   90.00
_cell.angle_gamma   90.00
#
_symmetry.space_group_name_H-M   'P 1'
#
loop_
_entity.id
_entity.type
_entity.pdbx_description
1 polymer ?
#
loop_
_entity_poly.entity_id
_entity_poly.type
_entity_poly.pdbx_seq_one_letter_code
_entity_poly.pdbx_strand_id
1 'polypeptide(L)'
;MKTNLNIFAIIILFIFCSGFKTFQIEPNRLLPEKLRRIDYGMIGNHFPNPTYASFEDGMYVWKHNTTVKSLIEDLTIVEYGSYVYTDKGWYLRVSYDNKMFAKTYNCKNGILKKGKIYTDPSSWRRSD
;
A
#
# COMPACT_ATOMS: atom_id res chain seq x y z
N MET A 1 -8.82 65.57 -20.14
CA MET A 1 -9.90 64.70 -20.67
C MET A 1 -9.47 63.26 -20.43
N LYS A 2 -9.96 62.60 -19.37
CA LYS A 2 -11.04 61.58 -19.40
C LYS A 2 -11.13 60.81 -20.73
N THR A 3 -10.85 59.52 -20.69
CA THR A 3 -11.90 58.49 -20.75
C THR A 3 -11.36 57.15 -20.26
N ASN A 4 -11.90 56.69 -19.13
CA ASN A 4 -11.92 55.29 -18.74
C ASN A 4 -12.73 54.53 -19.80
N LEU A 5 -12.22 53.40 -20.28
CA LEU A 5 -13.03 52.45 -21.05
C LEU A 5 -13.17 51.18 -20.23
N ASN A 6 -14.27 51.11 -19.48
CA ASN A 6 -14.80 49.87 -18.92
C ASN A 6 -15.43 49.10 -20.08
N ILE A 7 -14.90 47.92 -20.42
CA ILE A 7 -15.63 46.91 -21.18
C ILE A 7 -15.87 45.71 -20.27
N PHE A 8 -17.11 45.59 -19.84
CA PHE A 8 -17.72 44.35 -19.37
C PHE A 8 -17.95 43.46 -20.59
N ALA A 9 -17.41 42.24 -20.60
CA ALA A 9 -17.86 41.18 -21.50
C ALA A 9 -17.91 39.83 -20.76
N ILE A 10 -19.04 39.16 -20.95
CA ILE A 10 -19.61 38.08 -20.17
C ILE A 10 -19.03 36.70 -20.55
N ILE A 11 -18.81 35.92 -19.50
CA ILE A 11 -18.74 34.45 -19.34
C ILE A 11 -19.07 33.60 -20.58
N ILE A 12 -18.15 32.71 -20.98
CA ILE A 12 -18.51 31.39 -21.52
C ILE A 12 -17.75 30.30 -20.75
N LEU A 13 -18.55 29.44 -20.14
CA LEU A 13 -18.24 28.23 -19.41
C LEU A 13 -17.77 27.13 -20.37
N PHE A 14 -16.61 26.50 -20.14
CA PHE A 14 -16.33 25.15 -20.62
C PHE A 14 -15.73 24.30 -19.49
N ILE A 15 -16.66 23.64 -18.80
CA ILE A 15 -16.65 22.24 -18.36
C ILE A 15 -15.27 21.66 -18.01
N PHE A 16 -15.05 21.49 -16.70
CA PHE A 16 -14.11 20.54 -16.13
C PHE A 16 -14.38 19.13 -16.65
N CYS A 17 -13.37 18.50 -17.24
CA CYS A 17 -13.17 17.06 -17.07
C CYS A 17 -11.68 16.70 -17.13
N SER A 18 -10.88 17.35 -16.29
CA SER A 18 -9.53 16.86 -15.96
C SER A 18 -9.65 15.88 -14.79
N GLY A 19 -10.26 14.72 -15.03
CA GLY A 19 -10.26 13.58 -14.12
C GLY A 19 -8.90 12.89 -14.09
N PHE A 20 -7.80 13.63 -13.98
CA PHE A 20 -6.51 13.05 -13.60
C PHE A 20 -6.47 12.99 -12.08
N LYS A 21 -6.93 11.88 -11.50
CA LYS A 21 -6.47 11.49 -10.17
C LYS A 21 -4.98 11.15 -10.31
N THR A 22 -4.13 12.17 -10.21
CA THR A 22 -2.75 11.95 -9.78
C THR A 22 -2.83 11.07 -8.55
N PHE A 23 -2.12 9.93 -8.54
CA PHE A 23 -1.90 9.17 -7.31
C PHE A 23 -1.32 10.17 -6.31
N GLN A 24 -2.17 10.71 -5.42
CA GLN A 24 -1.75 11.73 -4.46
C GLN A 24 -0.74 11.04 -3.57
N ILE A 25 0.53 11.33 -3.80
CA ILE A 25 1.55 11.19 -2.77
C ILE A 25 1.11 12.21 -1.72
N GLU A 26 0.26 11.77 -0.78
CA GLU A 26 -0.19 12.54 0.37
C GLU A 26 1.07 12.98 1.11
N PRO A 27 1.54 14.24 0.97
CA PRO A 27 2.85 14.65 1.48
C PRO A 27 2.91 14.57 3.02
N ASN A 28 1.74 14.50 3.65
CA ASN A 28 1.54 14.39 5.09
C ASN A 28 1.37 12.94 5.59
N ARG A 29 1.43 11.93 4.71
CA ARG A 29 1.35 10.51 5.10
C ARG A 29 2.73 9.99 5.50
N LEU A 30 3.34 10.63 6.50
CA LEU A 30 4.55 10.11 7.15
C LEU A 30 4.26 8.71 7.70
N LEU A 31 5.20 7.77 7.60
CA LEU A 31 5.04 6.45 8.20
C LEU A 31 4.67 6.54 9.69
N PRO A 32 4.01 5.50 10.26
CA PRO A 32 3.82 5.39 11.71
C PRO A 32 5.13 5.66 12.44
N GLU A 33 5.08 6.33 13.59
CA GLU A 33 6.28 6.76 14.34
C GLU A 33 7.28 5.63 14.57
N LYS A 34 6.78 4.45 14.96
CA LYS A 34 7.58 3.23 15.16
C LYS A 34 8.42 2.85 13.95
N LEU A 35 7.98 3.17 12.73
CA LEU A 35 8.62 2.81 11.47
C LEU A 35 9.51 3.92 10.88
N ARG A 36 9.40 5.17 11.35
CA ARG A 36 10.12 6.31 10.76
C ARG A 36 11.65 6.29 10.93
N ARG A 37 12.16 5.50 11.89
CA ARG A 37 13.59 5.46 12.24
C ARG A 37 14.22 4.09 12.00
N ILE A 38 13.54 3.22 11.25
CA ILE A 38 14.01 1.88 10.97
C ILE A 38 14.61 1.86 9.56
N ASP A 39 15.79 1.28 9.43
CA ASP A 39 16.44 1.08 8.14
C ASP A 39 15.67 0.08 7.28
N TYR A 40 15.66 0.30 5.96
CA TYR A 40 14.99 -0.56 5.01
C TYR A 40 15.91 -1.72 4.60
N GLY A 41 15.59 -2.94 5.04
CA GLY A 41 16.35 -4.16 4.69
C GLY A 41 15.59 -5.18 3.83
N MET A 42 14.30 -4.97 3.61
CA MET A 42 13.38 -5.93 2.99
C MET A 42 12.49 -5.24 1.95
N ILE A 43 12.15 -5.96 0.89
CA ILE A 43 11.13 -5.54 -0.08
C ILE A 43 9.93 -6.48 -0.02
N GLY A 44 8.73 -5.90 -0.04
CA GLY A 44 7.47 -6.60 -0.28
C GLY A 44 6.98 -6.31 -1.70
N ASN A 45 6.41 -7.29 -2.37
CA ASN A 45 5.83 -7.12 -3.69
C ASN A 45 4.45 -7.80 -3.79
N HIS A 46 3.57 -7.22 -4.60
CA HIS A 46 2.27 -7.80 -4.92
C HIS A 46 2.16 -8.03 -6.43
N PHE A 47 1.66 -9.20 -6.83
CA PHE A 47 1.44 -9.50 -8.24
C PHE A 47 0.13 -10.28 -8.44
N PRO A 48 -0.72 -9.91 -9.42
CA PRO A 48 -0.60 -8.74 -10.29
C PRO A 48 -0.86 -7.42 -9.54
N ASN A 49 -0.28 -6.32 -10.02
CA ASN A 49 -0.53 -4.96 -9.50
C ASN A 49 -0.62 -3.97 -10.69
N PRO A 50 -1.81 -3.43 -11.04
CA PRO A 50 -3.06 -3.55 -10.30
C PRO A 50 -3.63 -4.98 -10.33
N THR A 51 -4.26 -5.38 -9.23
CA THR A 51 -5.09 -6.60 -9.20
C THR A 51 -6.51 -6.21 -9.59
N TYR A 52 -7.06 -6.84 -10.63
CA TYR A 52 -8.45 -6.67 -11.00
C TYR A 52 -9.33 -7.67 -10.25
N ALA A 53 -10.56 -7.26 -9.93
CA ALA A 53 -11.54 -8.15 -9.34
C ALA A 53 -12.01 -9.20 -10.37
N SER A 54 -12.13 -10.45 -9.95
CA SER A 54 -12.87 -11.50 -10.66
C SER A 54 -14.11 -11.88 -9.88
N PHE A 55 -15.21 -12.21 -10.55
CA PHE A 55 -16.44 -12.68 -9.90
C PHE A 55 -16.42 -14.21 -9.87
N GLU A 56 -16.39 -14.79 -8.66
CA GLU A 56 -16.26 -16.23 -8.43
C GLU A 56 -17.13 -16.62 -7.23
N ASP A 57 -17.84 -17.75 -7.31
CA ASP A 57 -18.66 -18.30 -6.23
C ASP A 57 -19.62 -17.28 -5.57
N GLY A 58 -20.16 -16.33 -6.36
CA GLY A 58 -21.11 -15.33 -5.89
C GLY A 58 -20.50 -14.07 -5.26
N MET A 59 -19.18 -13.89 -5.31
CA MET A 59 -18.50 -12.71 -4.75
C MET A 59 -17.36 -12.21 -5.65
N TYR A 60 -16.96 -10.95 -5.47
CA TYR A 60 -15.75 -10.40 -6.10
C TYR A 60 -14.51 -10.78 -5.29
N VAL A 61 -13.48 -11.28 -5.97
CA VAL A 61 -12.19 -11.67 -5.39
C VAL A 61 -11.04 -10.97 -6.10
N TRP A 62 -10.00 -10.58 -5.35
CA TRP A 62 -8.78 -9.97 -5.87
C TRP A 62 -7.61 -10.93 -5.74
N LYS A 63 -7.42 -11.76 -6.77
CA LYS A 63 -6.35 -12.76 -6.81
C LYS A 63 -4.99 -12.10 -7.00
N HIS A 64 -4.23 -12.02 -5.92
CA HIS A 64 -2.86 -11.56 -5.88
C HIS A 64 -1.98 -12.46 -5.02
N ASN A 65 -0.69 -12.43 -5.32
CA ASN A 65 0.37 -13.02 -4.52
C ASN A 65 1.11 -11.90 -3.81
N THR A 66 1.32 -12.08 -2.51
CA THR A 66 2.20 -11.22 -1.72
C THR A 66 3.52 -11.94 -1.48
N THR A 67 4.62 -11.31 -1.85
CA THR A 67 5.97 -11.85 -1.64
C THR A 67 6.83 -10.91 -0.83
N VAL A 68 7.79 -11.46 -0.10
CA VAL A 68 8.79 -10.73 0.66
C VAL A 68 10.19 -11.29 0.40
N LYS A 69 11.19 -10.41 0.39
CA LYS A 69 12.59 -10.76 0.16
C LYS A 69 13.51 -9.85 0.95
N SER A 70 14.49 -10.42 1.64
CA SER A 70 15.58 -9.64 2.24
C SER A 70 16.60 -9.21 1.18
N LEU A 71 17.07 -7.97 1.25
CA LEU A 71 17.97 -7.36 0.27
C LEU A 71 19.45 -7.48 0.67
N ILE A 72 19.78 -7.15 1.92
CA ILE A 72 21.16 -6.88 2.36
C ILE A 72 21.79 -8.11 3.01
N GLU A 73 21.07 -8.77 3.91
CA GLU A 73 21.55 -9.88 4.74
C GLU A 73 20.43 -10.85 5.12
N ASP A 74 20.72 -11.89 5.91
CA ASP A 74 19.66 -12.72 6.49
C ASP A 74 18.92 -11.92 7.56
N LEU A 75 17.58 -11.90 7.52
CA LEU A 75 16.77 -11.15 8.48
C LEU A 75 15.91 -12.09 9.33
N THR A 76 15.92 -11.86 10.64
CA THR A 76 14.97 -12.49 11.56
C THR A 76 13.79 -11.56 11.76
N ILE A 77 12.59 -12.01 11.41
CA ILE A 77 11.37 -11.22 11.62
C ILE A 77 10.98 -11.27 13.10
N VAL A 78 10.96 -10.12 13.79
CA VAL A 78 10.59 -10.05 15.21
C VAL A 78 9.08 -9.85 15.40
N GLU A 79 8.46 -9.09 14.51
CA GLU A 79 7.01 -8.82 14.48
C GLU A 79 6.57 -8.62 13.02
N TYR A 80 5.31 -8.91 12.72
CA TYR A 80 4.71 -8.53 11.44
C TYR A 80 3.23 -8.19 11.60
N GLY A 81 2.70 -7.36 10.71
CA GLY A 81 1.34 -6.87 10.84
C GLY A 81 0.98 -5.85 9.77
N SER A 82 -0.03 -5.03 10.06
CA SER A 82 -0.42 -3.93 9.16
C SER A 82 -0.88 -2.70 9.93
N TYR A 83 -0.52 -1.55 9.37
CA TYR A 83 -1.07 -0.25 9.73
C TYR A 83 -2.05 0.19 8.64
N VAL A 84 -3.13 0.84 9.04
CA VAL A 84 -4.08 1.47 8.13
C VAL A 84 -4.07 2.97 8.39
N TYR A 85 -4.07 3.76 7.32
CA TYR A 85 -4.15 5.22 7.39
C TYR A 85 -5.58 5.64 7.14
N THR A 86 -6.16 6.41 8.05
CA THR A 86 -7.47 7.03 7.91
C THR A 86 -7.37 8.55 8.01
N ASP A 87 -8.50 9.23 7.91
CA ASP A 87 -8.69 10.64 8.27
C ASP A 87 -8.10 11.04 9.64
N LYS A 88 -8.07 10.11 10.61
CA LYS A 88 -7.51 10.30 11.96
C LYS A 88 -6.02 9.97 12.04
N GLY A 89 -5.39 9.60 10.93
CA GLY A 89 -4.00 9.18 10.86
C GLY A 89 -3.82 7.66 10.87
N TRP A 90 -2.61 7.22 11.21
CA TRP A 90 -2.29 5.79 11.26
C TRP A 90 -2.83 5.12 12.51
N TYR A 91 -3.43 3.95 12.35
CA TYR A 91 -3.68 3.03 13.45
C TYR A 91 -3.13 1.64 13.13
N LEU A 92 -2.71 0.92 14.18
CA LEU A 92 -2.27 -0.47 14.08
C LEU A 92 -3.53 -1.34 13.91
N ARG A 93 -3.69 -1.98 12.75
CA ARG A 93 -4.85 -2.86 12.49
C ARG A 93 -4.60 -4.24 13.10
N VAL A 94 -3.46 -4.84 12.79
CA VAL A 94 -3.07 -6.16 13.29
C VAL A 94 -1.58 -6.21 13.57
N SER A 95 -1.20 -6.99 14.57
CA SER A 95 0.18 -7.34 14.87
C SER A 95 0.26 -8.79 15.30
N TYR A 96 1.31 -9.46 14.87
CA TYR A 96 1.55 -10.88 15.10
C TYR A 96 3.04 -11.11 15.38
N ASP A 97 3.35 -12.26 15.96
CA ASP A 97 4.72 -12.66 16.29
C ASP A 97 5.44 -13.34 15.11
N ASN A 98 6.72 -13.63 15.33
CA ASN A 98 7.57 -14.40 14.41
C ASN A 98 6.95 -15.76 14.01
N LYS A 99 6.29 -16.46 14.94
CA LYS A 99 5.73 -17.80 14.67
C LYS A 99 4.63 -17.72 13.63
N MET A 100 3.77 -16.72 13.73
CA MET A 100 2.72 -16.51 12.75
C MET A 100 3.28 -16.04 11.40
N PHE A 101 4.37 -15.25 11.39
CA PHE A 101 5.07 -14.94 10.14
C PHE A 101 5.63 -16.20 9.47
N ALA A 102 6.34 -17.02 10.25
CA ALA A 102 6.93 -18.27 9.82
C ALA A 102 5.89 -19.20 9.21
N LYS A 103 4.71 -19.29 9.83
CA LYS A 103 3.56 -20.05 9.32
C LYS A 103 3.02 -19.47 8.01
N THR A 104 2.80 -18.15 7.96
CA THR A 104 2.19 -17.46 6.81
C THR A 104 3.04 -17.57 5.56
N TYR A 105 4.35 -17.34 5.67
CA TYR A 105 5.27 -17.29 4.53
C TYR A 105 6.04 -18.60 4.31
N ASN A 106 5.68 -19.66 5.04
CA ASN A 106 6.41 -20.94 5.07
C ASN A 106 7.93 -20.74 5.25
N CYS A 107 8.27 -19.89 6.23
CA CYS A 107 9.61 -19.40 6.48
C CYS A 107 10.11 -19.94 7.82
N LYS A 108 10.96 -20.97 7.81
CA LYS A 108 11.46 -21.62 9.05
C LYS A 108 12.03 -20.59 10.03
N ASN A 109 11.52 -20.61 11.27
CA ASN A 109 11.88 -19.70 12.37
C ASN A 109 11.73 -18.21 12.04
N GLY A 110 10.96 -17.87 11.00
CA GLY A 110 10.82 -16.50 10.48
C GLY A 110 12.13 -15.86 10.04
N ILE A 111 13.07 -16.67 9.54
CA ILE A 111 14.35 -16.19 9.00
C ILE A 111 14.25 -16.07 7.48
N LEU A 112 14.23 -14.84 6.99
CA LEU A 112 14.35 -14.52 5.57
C LEU A 112 15.81 -14.61 5.16
N LYS A 113 16.13 -15.61 4.33
CA LYS A 113 17.45 -15.72 3.73
C LYS A 113 17.67 -14.62 2.69
N LYS A 114 18.86 -14.01 2.69
CA LYS A 114 19.25 -12.96 1.73
C LYS A 114 18.92 -13.41 0.31
N GLY A 115 18.20 -12.57 -0.42
CA GLY A 115 17.86 -12.81 -1.83
C GLY A 115 16.79 -13.87 -2.09
N LYS A 116 16.37 -14.66 -1.09
CA LYS A 116 15.30 -15.66 -1.25
C LYS A 116 13.92 -15.01 -1.16
N ILE A 117 13.05 -15.38 -2.10
CA ILE A 117 11.65 -14.94 -2.12
C ILE A 117 10.79 -15.90 -1.31
N TYR A 118 9.93 -15.33 -0.47
CA TYR A 118 8.92 -16.06 0.28
C TYR A 118 7.55 -15.50 -0.10
N THR A 119 6.57 -16.38 -0.29
CA THR A 119 5.23 -16.03 -0.80
C THR A 119 4.17 -16.46 0.18
N ASP A 120 3.21 -15.59 0.47
CA ASP A 120 1.99 -15.96 1.21
C ASP A 120 1.03 -16.72 0.27
N PRO A 121 0.82 -18.03 0.45
CA PRO A 121 -0.01 -18.84 -0.42
C PRO A 121 -1.51 -18.51 -0.31
N SER A 122 -1.92 -17.75 0.69
CA SER A 122 -3.32 -17.40 0.98
C SER A 122 -3.57 -15.88 0.96
N SER A 123 -2.68 -15.11 0.33
CA SER A 123 -2.74 -13.64 0.30
C SER A 123 -4.05 -13.07 -0.27
N TRP A 124 -4.72 -13.79 -1.16
CA TRP A 124 -5.94 -13.35 -1.84
C TRP A 124 -7.26 -13.85 -1.25
N ARG A 125 -7.22 -14.72 -0.23
CA ARG A 125 -8.43 -15.36 0.36
C ARG A 125 -8.81 -14.82 1.73
N ARG A 126 -8.19 -13.74 2.19
CA ARG A 126 -8.55 -13.17 3.50
C ARG A 126 -9.91 -12.48 3.33
N SER A 127 -10.94 -13.03 3.96
CA SER A 127 -12.22 -12.35 4.11
C SER A 127 -11.99 -11.03 4.85
N ASP A 128 -12.44 -9.93 4.27
CA ASP A 128 -12.49 -8.64 4.96
C ASP A 128 -13.52 -8.65 6.10
#